data_AF-A0A929CLT1-F1
#
_entry.id   AF-A0A929CLT1-F1
#
_cell.length_a   1.000
_cell.length_b   1.000
_cell.length_c   1.000
_cell.angle_alpha   90.00
_cell.angle_beta   90.00
_cell.angle_gamma   90.00
#
_symmetry.space_group_name_H-M   'P 1'
#
loop_
_entity.id
_entity.type
_entity.pdbx_description
1 polymer ?
#
loop_
_entity_poly.entity_id
_entity_poly.type
_entity_poly.pdbx_seq_one_letter_code
_entity_poly.pdbx_strand_id
1 'polypeptide(L)'
;MTEILAEKNNHNKYAPYWALTLFILCGTGIATISIDLGSFWKGYVLDMVAPAWNYILFRGLFTYKTNNIWTRFFTPLRTLIIFLVVCFLIEFAQYLNLYDATYDVYDLLAYLSILVPLFIFDVIQSKE
;
A
#
# COMPACT_ATOMS: atom_id res chain seq x y z
N MET A 1 -29.47 -14.55 6.34
CA MET A 1 -28.44 -15.54 6.78
C MET A 1 -27.66 -16.11 5.59
N THR A 2 -28.34 -16.53 4.53
CA THR A 2 -27.73 -17.09 3.30
C THR A 2 -26.92 -16.08 2.48
N GLU A 3 -27.38 -14.83 2.36
CA GLU A 3 -26.61 -13.76 1.67
C GLU A 3 -25.29 -13.44 2.37
N ILE A 4 -25.29 -13.33 3.70
CA ILE A 4 -24.09 -13.04 4.51
C ILE A 4 -23.03 -14.15 4.34
N LEU A 5 -23.47 -15.40 4.24
CA LEU A 5 -22.58 -16.53 3.99
C LEU A 5 -22.04 -16.54 2.55
N ALA A 6 -22.86 -16.18 1.56
CA ALA A 6 -22.45 -16.10 0.17
C ALA A 6 -21.42 -14.98 -0.06
N GLU A 7 -21.64 -13.81 0.55
CA GLU A 7 -20.73 -12.66 0.48
C GLU A 7 -19.37 -12.98 1.12
N LYS A 8 -19.38 -13.64 2.29
CA LYS A 8 -18.17 -14.12 2.98
C LYS A 8 -17.38 -15.13 2.14
N ASN A 9 -18.06 -16.01 1.42
CA ASN A 9 -17.42 -17.03 0.59
C ASN A 9 -16.76 -16.43 -0.68
N ASN A 10 -17.42 -15.46 -1.31
CA ASN A 10 -16.86 -14.72 -2.44
C ASN A 10 -15.64 -13.90 -2.05
N HIS A 11 -15.66 -13.21 -0.89
CA HIS A 11 -14.52 -12.43 -0.44
C HIS A 11 -13.27 -13.29 -0.19
N ASN A 12 -13.43 -14.46 0.43
CA ASN A 12 -12.34 -15.43 0.62
C ASN A 12 -11.77 -15.96 -0.70
N LYS A 13 -12.61 -16.08 -1.74
CA LYS A 13 -12.18 -16.51 -3.07
C LYS A 13 -11.30 -15.47 -3.77
N TYR A 14 -11.53 -14.18 -3.52
CA TYR A 14 -10.78 -13.08 -4.14
C TYR A 14 -9.57 -12.58 -3.33
N ALA A 15 -9.55 -12.84 -2.02
CA ALA A 15 -8.43 -12.57 -1.12
C ALA A 15 -7.04 -13.00 -1.61
N PRO A 16 -6.85 -14.21 -2.19
CA PRO A 16 -5.53 -14.60 -2.70
C PRO A 16 -5.09 -13.79 -3.92
N TYR A 17 -6.01 -13.39 -4.81
CA TYR A 17 -5.68 -12.52 -5.94
C TYR A 17 -5.29 -11.12 -5.50
N TRP A 18 -5.93 -10.62 -4.43
CA TRP A 18 -5.55 -9.36 -3.79
C TRP A 18 -4.13 -9.42 -3.23
N ALA A 19 -3.79 -10.48 -2.49
CA ALA A 19 -2.44 -10.66 -1.93
C ALA A 19 -1.38 -10.85 -3.03
N LEU A 20 -1.71 -11.59 -4.09
CA LEU A 20 -0.85 -11.75 -5.26
C LEU A 20 -0.58 -10.41 -5.94
N THR A 21 -1.60 -9.55 -6.07
CA THR A 21 -1.45 -8.22 -6.67
C THR A 21 -0.53 -7.33 -5.83
N LEU A 22 -0.62 -7.38 -4.50
CA LEU A 22 0.31 -6.68 -3.61
C LEU A 22 1.75 -7.15 -3.80
N PHE A 23 1.95 -8.46 -3.95
CA PHE A 23 3.27 -9.04 -4.16
C PHE A 23 3.86 -8.63 -5.51
N ILE A 24 3.04 -8.67 -6.57
CA ILE A 24 3.45 -8.22 -7.91
C ILE A 24 3.81 -6.72 -7.86
N LEU A 25 2.97 -5.88 -7.26
CA LEU A 25 3.22 -4.44 -7.16
C LEU A 25 4.49 -4.11 -6.37
N CYS A 26 4.71 -4.80 -5.25
CA CYS A 26 5.93 -4.69 -4.46
C CYS A 26 7.16 -5.10 -5.29
N GLY A 27 7.07 -6.24 -5.99
CA GLY A 27 8.11 -6.71 -6.89
C GLY A 27 8.41 -5.73 -8.02
N THR A 28 7.38 -5.15 -8.64
CA THR A 28 7.57 -4.14 -9.70
C THR A 28 8.18 -2.86 -9.16
N GLY A 29 7.79 -2.41 -7.96
CA GLY A 29 8.39 -1.23 -7.32
C GLY A 29 9.85 -1.42 -6.93
N ILE A 30 10.26 -2.62 -6.52
CA ILE A 30 11.69 -2.93 -6.29
C ILE A 30 12.43 -3.08 -7.63
N ALA A 31 11.77 -3.63 -8.64
CA ALA A 31 12.35 -3.81 -9.97
C ALA A 31 12.64 -2.47 -10.68
N THR A 32 11.96 -1.36 -10.34
CA THR A 32 12.31 -0.03 -10.88
C THR A 32 13.68 0.45 -10.43
N ILE A 33 14.15 0.00 -9.26
CA ILE A 33 15.47 0.34 -8.73
C ILE A 33 16.55 -0.55 -9.38
N SER A 34 16.24 -1.84 -9.62
CA SER A 34 17.23 -2.84 -10.06
C SER A 34 17.35 -2.99 -11.57
N ILE A 35 16.30 -2.66 -12.33
CA ILE A 35 16.24 -2.84 -13.78
C ILE A 35 16.02 -1.48 -14.43
N ASP A 36 16.98 -1.06 -15.26
CA ASP A 36 16.89 0.19 -16.01
C ASP A 36 16.20 -0.05 -17.36
N LEU A 37 14.88 0.16 -17.41
CA LEU A 37 14.07 0.12 -18.65
C LEU A 37 13.80 1.54 -19.20
N GLY A 38 14.58 2.54 -18.77
CA GLY A 38 14.47 3.93 -19.22
C GLY A 38 13.68 4.84 -18.27
N SER A 39 13.52 6.11 -18.67
CA SER A 39 12.94 7.17 -17.83
C SER A 39 11.48 6.92 -17.43
N PHE A 40 10.69 6.28 -18.30
CA PHE A 40 9.32 5.89 -17.98
C PHE A 40 9.25 4.89 -16.81
N TRP A 41 10.20 3.95 -16.77
CA TRP A 41 10.24 2.89 -15.75
C TRP A 41 10.68 3.41 -14.38
N LYS A 42 11.63 4.36 -14.34
CA LYS A 42 12.15 4.89 -13.07
C LYS A 42 11.20 5.88 -12.40
N GLY A 43 10.53 6.74 -13.18
CA GLY A 43 9.58 7.72 -12.63
C GLY A 43 8.16 7.16 -12.54
N TYR A 44 7.50 6.97 -13.69
CA TYR A 44 6.07 6.74 -13.74
C TYR A 44 5.62 5.41 -13.14
N VAL A 45 6.42 4.33 -13.24
CA VAL A 45 6.03 3.04 -12.66
C VAL A 45 6.05 3.12 -11.13
N LEU A 46 7.06 3.77 -10.54
CA LEU A 46 7.10 3.97 -9.09
C LEU A 46 5.94 4.86 -8.61
N ASP A 47 5.66 5.94 -9.36
CA ASP A 47 4.55 6.87 -9.10
C ASP A 47 3.17 6.23 -9.26
N MET A 48 3.03 5.19 -10.09
CA MET A 48 1.78 4.43 -10.26
C MET A 48 1.62 3.33 -9.21
N VAL A 49 2.73 2.67 -8.84
CA VAL A 49 2.72 1.57 -7.88
C VAL A 49 2.31 2.07 -6.49
N ALA A 50 2.82 3.22 -6.03
CA ALA A 50 2.54 3.71 -4.68
C ALA A 50 1.04 4.03 -4.41
N PRO A 51 0.31 4.76 -5.27
CA PRO A 51 -1.14 4.96 -5.14
C PRO A 51 -1.94 3.65 -5.26
N ALA A 52 -1.53 2.75 -6.16
CA ALA A 52 -2.18 1.45 -6.33
C ALA A 52 -2.03 0.58 -5.08
N TRP A 53 -0.84 0.58 -4.47
CA TRP A 53 -0.56 -0.13 -3.22
C TRP A 53 -1.36 0.46 -2.06
N ASN A 54 -1.39 1.80 -1.94
CA ASN A 54 -2.25 2.52 -0.99
C ASN A 54 -3.71 2.10 -1.14
N TYR A 55 -4.27 2.15 -2.35
CA TYR A 55 -5.66 1.78 -2.59
C TYR A 55 -5.95 0.32 -2.21
N ILE A 56 -5.09 -0.62 -2.61
CA ILE A 56 -5.30 -2.04 -2.34
C ILE A 56 -5.26 -2.32 -0.84
N LEU A 57 -4.31 -1.73 -0.12
CA LEU A 57 -4.17 -1.88 1.33
C LEU A 57 -5.31 -1.22 2.10
N PHE A 58 -5.67 0.03 1.79
CA PHE A 58 -6.82 0.70 2.43
C PHE A 58 -8.16 0.04 2.09
N ARG A 59 -8.37 -0.46 0.87
CA ARG A 59 -9.57 -1.24 0.52
C ARG A 59 -9.63 -2.58 1.26
N GLY A 60 -8.49 -3.23 1.44
CA GLY A 60 -8.38 -4.46 2.23
C GLY A 60 -8.78 -4.25 3.69
N LEU A 61 -8.51 -3.06 4.22
CA LEU A 61 -8.87 -2.62 5.58
C LEU A 61 -10.35 -2.28 5.73
N PHE A 62 -10.95 -1.61 4.74
CA PHE A 62 -12.39 -1.28 4.72
C PHE A 62 -13.32 -2.50 4.69
N THR A 63 -12.79 -3.68 4.39
CA THR A 63 -13.57 -4.92 4.47
C THR A 63 -13.53 -5.51 5.89
N TYR A 64 -13.88 -4.70 6.90
CA TYR A 64 -14.09 -5.11 8.30
C TYR A 64 -15.00 -6.35 8.44
N LYS A 65 -15.90 -6.58 7.47
CA LYS A 65 -16.92 -7.65 7.50
C LYS A 65 -16.37 -9.08 7.33
N THR A 66 -15.10 -9.27 6.97
CA THR A 66 -14.57 -10.63 6.79
C THR A 66 -13.13 -10.80 7.27
N ASN A 67 -13.01 -11.42 8.44
CA ASN A 67 -11.77 -11.91 9.01
C ASN A 67 -11.22 -13.06 8.15
N ASN A 68 -10.38 -12.75 7.15
CA ASN A 68 -9.73 -13.72 6.27
C ASN A 68 -8.25 -13.88 6.66
N ILE A 69 -7.68 -15.07 6.42
CA ILE A 69 -6.31 -15.43 6.86
C ILE A 69 -5.23 -14.50 6.26
N TRP A 70 -5.42 -14.05 5.02
CA TRP A 70 -4.51 -13.20 4.25
C TRP A 70 -4.61 -11.72 4.61
N THR A 71 -5.81 -11.19 4.86
CA THR A 71 -6.01 -9.78 5.24
C THR A 71 -5.80 -9.53 6.74
N ARG A 72 -5.83 -10.58 7.58
CA ARG A 72 -5.60 -10.48 9.03
C ARG A 72 -4.20 -9.96 9.42
N PHE A 73 -3.20 -10.12 8.55
CA PHE A 73 -1.86 -9.56 8.80
C PHE A 73 -1.87 -8.03 8.71
N PHE A 74 -2.63 -7.50 7.75
CA PHE A 74 -2.76 -6.07 7.46
C PHE A 74 -3.84 -5.45 8.34
N THR A 75 -3.44 -5.00 9.54
CA THR A 75 -4.28 -4.12 10.35
C THR A 75 -4.06 -2.66 9.94
N PRO A 76 -4.99 -1.74 10.24
CA PRO A 76 -4.82 -0.33 9.85
C PRO A 76 -3.50 0.24 10.36
N LEU A 77 -3.17 -0.06 11.63
CA LEU A 77 -1.95 0.41 12.27
C LEU A 77 -0.68 -0.17 11.62
N ARG A 78 -0.68 -1.48 11.32
CA ARG A 78 0.48 -2.11 10.66
C ARG A 78 0.67 -1.59 9.25
N THR A 79 -0.43 -1.36 8.54
CA THR A 79 -0.43 -0.80 7.18
C THR A 79 0.13 0.61 7.17
N LEU A 80 -0.31 1.46 8.09
CA LEU A 80 0.27 2.80 8.29
C LEU A 80 1.79 2.70 8.54
N ILE A 81 2.22 1.86 9.49
CA ILE A 81 3.65 1.68 9.80
C ILE A 81 4.44 1.22 8.57
N ILE A 82 3.92 0.25 7.80
CA ILE A 82 4.56 -0.22 6.57
C ILE A 82 4.72 0.94 5.57
N PHE A 83 3.68 1.76 5.36
CA PHE A 83 3.78 2.91 4.46
C PHE A 83 4.80 3.94 4.94
N LEU A 84 4.80 4.27 6.23
CA LEU A 84 5.77 5.22 6.79
C LEU A 84 7.21 4.73 6.62
N VAL A 85 7.45 3.45 6.90
CA VAL A 85 8.77 2.83 6.72
C VAL A 85 9.17 2.83 5.24
N VAL A 86 8.27 2.48 4.33
CA VAL A 86 8.57 2.45 2.89
C VAL A 86 8.83 3.85 2.35
N CYS A 87 8.00 4.85 2.67
CA CYS A 87 8.24 6.24 2.29
C CYS A 87 9.60 6.72 2.82
N PHE A 88 9.92 6.44 4.08
CA PHE A 88 11.22 6.78 4.66
C PHE A 88 12.39 6.09 3.94
N LEU A 89 12.26 4.81 3.59
CA LEU A 89 13.30 4.07 2.87
C LEU A 89 13.52 4.60 1.45
N ILE A 90 12.45 5.00 0.76
CA ILE A 90 12.54 5.61 -0.58
C ILE A 90 13.28 6.94 -0.50
N GLU A 91 12.91 7.81 0.43
CA GLU A 91 13.57 9.09 0.71
C GLU A 91 15.03 8.91 1.09
N PHE A 92 15.32 7.94 1.96
CA PHE A 92 16.69 7.61 2.34
C PHE A 92 17.51 7.09 1.15
N ALA A 93 16.90 6.31 0.26
CA ALA A 93 17.53 5.86 -0.97
C ALA A 93 17.80 7.02 -1.96
N GLN A 94 16.91 8.01 -2.04
CA GLN A 94 17.13 9.24 -2.81
C GLN A 94 18.25 10.08 -2.21
N TYR A 95 18.26 10.26 -0.89
CA TYR A 95 19.32 10.98 -0.17
C TYR A 95 20.71 10.37 -0.44
N LEU A 96 20.79 9.03 -0.52
CA LEU A 96 22.01 8.30 -0.85
C LEU A 96 22.31 8.23 -2.36
N ASN A 97 21.50 8.86 -3.22
CA ASN A 97 21.59 8.79 -4.68
C ASN A 97 21.67 7.34 -5.22
N LEU A 98 20.92 6.42 -4.60
CA LEU A 98 20.89 5.01 -5.03
C LEU A 98 20.19 4.81 -6.38
N TYR A 99 19.39 5.79 -6.81
CA TYR A 99 18.76 5.84 -8.12
C TYR A 99 18.51 7.29 -8.53
N ASP A 100 18.27 7.50 -9.82
CA ASP A 100 18.17 8.82 -10.46
C ASP A 100 16.82 9.46 -10.16
N ALA A 101 16.71 10.10 -9.00
CA ALA A 101 15.52 10.80 -8.53
C ALA A 101 15.91 12.02 -7.71
N THR A 102 15.06 13.05 -7.75
CA THR A 102 15.29 14.29 -7.00
C THR A 102 14.87 14.05 -5.55
N TYR A 103 15.82 14.24 -4.63
CA TYR A 103 15.50 14.22 -3.20
C TYR A 103 14.69 15.47 -2.82
N ASP A 104 13.49 15.28 -2.29
CA ASP A 104 12.64 16.35 -1.77
C ASP A 104 12.21 16.02 -0.34
N VAL A 105 12.71 16.78 0.63
CA VAL A 105 12.39 16.62 2.06
C VAL A 105 10.87 16.73 2.33
N TYR A 106 10.13 17.40 1.46
CA TYR A 106 8.70 17.60 1.61
C TYR A 106 7.85 16.42 1.11
N ASP A 107 8.41 15.46 0.37
CA ASP A 107 7.64 14.33 -0.16
C ASP A 107 7.12 13.43 0.98
N LEU A 108 7.96 13.11 1.97
CA LEU A 108 7.53 12.41 3.18
C LEU A 108 6.46 13.18 3.97
N LEU A 109 6.61 14.50 4.09
CA LEU A 109 5.65 15.34 4.81
C LEU A 109 4.30 15.41 4.07
N ALA A 110 4.32 15.50 2.75
CA ALA A 110 3.12 15.45 1.92
C ALA A 110 2.40 14.12 2.09
N TYR A 111 3.14 13.00 2.05
CA TYR A 111 2.59 11.68 2.33
C TYR A 111 1.95 11.60 3.71
N LEU A 112 2.65 12.06 4.76
CA LEU A 112 2.14 12.09 6.12
C LEU A 112 0.84 12.93 6.24
N SER A 113 0.79 14.07 5.57
CA SER A 113 -0.36 14.99 5.61
C SER A 113 -1.65 14.38 5.07
N ILE A 114 -1.56 13.36 4.20
CA ILE A 114 -2.70 12.64 3.65
C ILE A 114 -2.96 11.35 4.43
N LEU A 115 -1.92 10.56 4.68
CA LEU A 115 -2.05 9.18 5.19
C LEU A 115 -2.43 9.16 6.68
N VAL A 116 -1.95 10.10 7.48
CA VAL A 116 -2.26 10.19 8.92
C VAL A 116 -3.72 10.57 9.16
N PRO A 117 -4.29 11.63 8.55
CA PRO A 117 -5.72 11.93 8.68
C PRO A 117 -6.61 10.77 8.23
N LEU A 118 -6.26 10.11 7.12
CA LEU A 118 -7.02 8.98 6.58
C LEU A 118 -7.04 7.80 7.57
N PHE A 119 -5.90 7.50 8.19
CA PHE A 119 -5.81 6.53 9.28
C PHE A 119 -6.63 6.94 10.51
N ILE A 120 -6.61 8.21 10.91
CA ILE A 120 -7.40 8.70 12.04
C ILE A 120 -8.89 8.51 11.76
N PHE A 121 -9.37 8.86 10.56
CA PHE A 121 -10.76 8.63 10.16
C PHE A 121 -11.12 7.14 10.21
N ASP A 122 -10.24 6.25 9.76
CA ASP A 122 -10.46 4.80 9.82
C ASP A 122 -10.55 4.27 11.26
N VAL A 123 -9.70 4.77 12.16
CA VAL A 123 -9.75 4.42 13.60
C VAL A 123 -11.03 4.92 14.27
N ILE A 124 -11.54 6.08 13.85
CA ILE A 124 -12.80 6.61 14.36
C ILE A 124 -13.98 5.76 13.85
N GLN A 125 -14.03 5.49 12.54
CA GLN A 125 -15.12 4.74 11.91
C GLN A 125 -15.18 3.27 12.34
N SER A 126 -14.05 2.66 12.66
CA SER A 126 -14.01 1.26 13.15
C SER A 126 -14.46 1.07 14.60
N LYS A 127 -14.66 2.15 15.36
CA LYS A 127 -15.18 2.12 16.74
C LYS A 127 -16.71 2.27 16.83
N GLU A 128 -17.36 2.69 15.75
CA GLU A 128 -18.83 2.74 15.60
C GLU A 128 -19.40 1.40 15.13
#